data_AF-A0AAV6UGU8-F1
#
_entry.id   AF-A0AAV6UGU8-F1
#
_cell.length_a   1.000
_cell.length_b   1.000
_cell.length_c   1.000
_cell.angle_alpha   90.00
_cell.angle_beta   90.00
_cell.angle_gamma   90.00
#
_symmetry.space_group_name_H-M   'P 1'
#
loop_
_entity.id
_entity.type
_entity.pdbx_description
1 polymer ?
#
loop_
_entity_poly.entity_id
_entity_poly.type
_entity_poly.pdbx_seq_one_letter_code
_entity_poly.pdbx_strand_id
1 'polypeptide(L)'
;MDAEKRAKNNAKQKRYYEKKLNDPNFKEKERLRQKKIRNAKSKIMTKKEKRKQMEAARERQRKCRASKKTKDVMQCSSLNSTVAQEASPYRVPQTLGKAVKKSWNALPCSPRKQKVVVSNLAKKVGLKLQQEKEPSSSGQDIEKSDNELAELVVEFLCRTDIVYTAPGMHDEITIWEDGEKKNVFVNFILQCI
;
A
#
# COMPACT_ATOMS: atom_id res chain seq x y z
N MET A 1 26.47 -41.15 -19.08
CA MET A 1 25.63 -40.26 -19.92
C MET A 1 25.21 -38.95 -19.24
N ASP A 2 25.12 -38.86 -17.90
CA ASP A 2 24.58 -37.65 -17.22
C ASP A 2 25.63 -36.64 -16.75
N ALA A 3 26.86 -37.09 -16.44
CA ALA A 3 27.94 -36.20 -15.98
C ALA A 3 28.36 -35.18 -17.05
N GLU A 4 28.47 -35.62 -18.31
CA GLU A 4 28.83 -34.77 -19.43
C GLU A 4 27.75 -33.72 -19.74
N LYS A 5 26.46 -34.09 -19.63
CA LYS A 5 25.33 -33.16 -19.79
C LYS A 5 25.32 -32.11 -18.67
N ARG A 6 25.60 -32.51 -17.43
CA ARG A 6 25.72 -31.59 -16.28
C ARG A 6 26.89 -30.63 -16.46
N ALA A 7 28.07 -31.12 -16.88
CA ALA A 7 29.24 -30.29 -17.14
C ALA A 7 28.98 -29.24 -18.24
N LYS A 8 28.34 -29.64 -19.34
CA LYS A 8 27.94 -28.71 -20.42
C LYS A 8 26.94 -27.65 -19.94
N ASN A 9 26.00 -28.01 -19.08
CA ASN A 9 25.03 -27.05 -18.51
C ASN A 9 25.72 -26.06 -17.55
N ASN A 10 26.62 -26.54 -16.69
CA ASN A 10 27.38 -25.70 -15.77
C ASN A 10 28.29 -24.72 -16.53
N ALA A 11 28.98 -25.17 -17.59
CA ALA A 11 29.77 -24.30 -18.44
C ALA A 11 28.92 -23.22 -19.14
N LYS A 12 27.70 -23.58 -19.56
CA LYS A 12 26.75 -22.63 -20.16
C LYS A 12 26.26 -21.59 -19.14
N GLN A 13 25.99 -21.99 -17.90
CA GLN A 13 25.62 -21.08 -16.83
C GLN A 13 26.76 -20.12 -16.49
N LYS A 14 28.00 -20.64 -16.38
CA LYS A 14 29.18 -19.81 -16.10
C LYS A 14 29.36 -18.71 -17.16
N ARG A 15 29.31 -19.07 -18.44
CA ARG A 15 29.34 -18.11 -19.57
C ARG A 15 28.20 -17.09 -19.54
N TYR A 16 27.02 -17.47 -19.03
CA TYR A 16 25.89 -16.56 -18.89
C TYR A 16 26.13 -15.53 -17.78
N TYR A 17 26.65 -15.97 -16.63
CA TYR A 17 26.97 -15.09 -15.52
C TYR A 17 28.11 -14.13 -15.84
N GLU A 18 29.17 -14.60 -16.51
CA GLU A 18 30.27 -13.76 -16.99
C GLU A 18 29.77 -12.65 -17.93
N LYS A 19 28.90 -12.99 -18.90
CA LYS A 19 28.28 -11.98 -19.78
C LYS A 19 27.40 -10.99 -19.03
N LYS A 20 26.65 -11.45 -18.02
CA LYS A 20 25.80 -10.59 -17.20
C LYS A 20 26.62 -9.59 -16.35
N LEU A 21 27.81 -10.00 -15.91
CA LEU A 21 28.71 -9.19 -15.11
C LEU A 21 29.43 -8.14 -15.96
N ASN A 22 29.85 -8.51 -17.17
CA ASN A 22 30.71 -7.67 -18.02
C ASN A 22 29.94 -6.65 -18.89
N ASP A 23 28.63 -6.84 -19.11
CA ASP A 23 27.79 -5.92 -19.91
C ASP A 23 26.80 -5.17 -19.01
N PRO A 24 26.92 -3.83 -18.80
CA PRO A 24 25.93 -3.07 -18.03
C PRO A 24 24.54 -3.08 -18.70
N ASN A 25 24.51 -3.14 -20.03
CA ASN A 25 23.27 -3.19 -20.83
C ASN A 25 22.75 -4.62 -21.08
N PHE A 26 23.30 -5.64 -20.40
CA PHE A 26 22.95 -7.04 -20.61
C PHE A 26 21.44 -7.30 -20.45
N LYS A 27 20.81 -6.71 -19.42
CA LYS A 27 19.37 -6.88 -19.15
C LYS A 27 18.51 -6.41 -20.31
N GLU A 28 18.87 -5.27 -20.91
CA GLU A 28 18.11 -4.70 -22.02
C GLU A 28 18.32 -5.48 -23.32
N LYS A 29 19.57 -5.84 -23.63
CA LYS A 29 19.92 -6.71 -24.76
C LYS A 29 19.15 -8.04 -24.70
N GLU A 30 19.10 -8.67 -23.52
CA GLU A 30 18.38 -9.93 -23.31
C GLU A 30 16.86 -9.75 -23.38
N ARG A 31 16.31 -8.65 -22.85
CA ARG A 31 14.89 -8.32 -22.99
C ARG A 31 14.50 -8.14 -24.47
N LEU A 32 15.33 -7.46 -25.26
CA LEU A 32 15.10 -7.24 -26.68
C LEU A 32 15.20 -8.55 -27.47
N ARG A 33 16.19 -9.39 -27.17
CA ARG A 33 16.32 -10.73 -27.75
C ARG A 33 15.09 -11.59 -27.47
N GLN A 34 14.62 -11.64 -26.23
CA GLN A 34 13.41 -12.38 -25.86
C GLN A 34 12.15 -11.80 -26.53
N LYS A 35 12.05 -10.47 -26.68
CA LYS A 35 10.96 -9.83 -27.43
C LYS A 35 10.97 -10.26 -28.90
N LYS A 36 12.14 -10.26 -29.56
CA LYS A 36 12.29 -10.72 -30.96
C LYS A 36 11.86 -12.18 -31.12
N ILE A 37 12.32 -13.07 -30.22
CA ILE A 37 11.93 -14.49 -30.23
C ILE A 37 10.42 -14.66 -30.05
N ARG A 38 9.81 -13.94 -29.10
CA ARG A 38 8.35 -13.98 -28.89
C ARG A 38 7.58 -13.53 -30.12
N ASN A 39 8.00 -12.43 -30.74
CA ASN A 39 7.37 -11.88 -31.93
C ASN A 39 7.50 -12.79 -33.15
N ALA A 40 8.67 -13.40 -33.35
CA ALA A 40 8.88 -14.38 -34.42
C ALA A 40 7.98 -15.60 -34.20
N LYS A 41 7.95 -16.13 -32.97
CA LYS A 41 7.11 -17.28 -32.62
C LYS A 41 5.62 -16.97 -32.80
N SER A 42 5.14 -15.78 -32.42
CA SER A 42 3.72 -15.43 -32.56
C SER A 42 3.26 -15.33 -34.03
N LYS A 43 4.19 -14.99 -34.95
CA LYS A 43 3.94 -14.91 -36.40
C LYS A 43 3.91 -16.30 -37.05
N ILE A 44 4.77 -17.21 -36.62
CA ILE A 44 4.89 -18.56 -37.19
C ILE A 44 3.80 -19.51 -36.64
N MET A 45 3.39 -19.32 -35.39
CA MET A 45 2.47 -20.22 -34.71
C MET A 45 1.09 -20.27 -35.36
N THR A 46 0.67 -21.48 -35.71
CA THR A 46 -0.68 -21.77 -36.22
C THR A 46 -1.74 -21.62 -35.13
N LYS A 47 -3.02 -21.44 -35.52
CA LYS A 47 -4.15 -21.31 -34.57
C LYS A 47 -4.27 -22.54 -33.65
N LYS A 48 -3.99 -23.75 -34.17
CA LYS A 48 -4.02 -25.01 -33.42
C LYS A 48 -2.94 -25.04 -32.34
N GLU A 49 -1.72 -24.62 -32.66
CA GLU A 49 -0.62 -24.55 -31.69
C GLU A 49 -0.85 -23.49 -30.60
N LYS A 50 -1.45 -22.34 -30.96
CA LYS A 50 -1.84 -21.31 -29.98
C LYS A 50 -2.84 -21.85 -28.96
N ARG A 51 -3.85 -22.60 -29.42
CA ARG A 51 -4.83 -23.27 -28.54
C ARG A 51 -4.15 -24.29 -27.61
N LYS A 52 -3.26 -25.13 -28.14
CA LYS A 52 -2.50 -26.11 -27.35
C LYS A 52 -1.62 -25.45 -26.27
N GLN A 53 -0.97 -24.34 -26.59
CA GLN A 53 -0.19 -23.58 -25.59
C GLN A 53 -1.06 -22.97 -24.50
N MET A 54 -2.22 -22.41 -24.86
CA MET A 54 -3.17 -21.84 -23.90
C MET A 54 -3.72 -22.92 -22.96
N GLU A 55 -4.06 -24.10 -23.50
CA GLU A 55 -4.53 -25.24 -22.72
C GLU A 55 -3.45 -25.77 -21.79
N ALA A 56 -2.22 -25.98 -22.28
CA ALA A 56 -1.09 -26.36 -21.43
C ALA A 56 -0.79 -25.33 -20.34
N ALA A 57 -0.92 -24.02 -20.63
CA ALA A 57 -0.76 -22.97 -19.63
C ALA A 57 -1.86 -23.03 -18.56
N ARG A 58 -3.11 -23.25 -18.96
CA ARG A 58 -4.25 -23.44 -18.06
C ARG A 58 -4.05 -24.68 -17.18
N GLU A 59 -3.59 -25.79 -17.75
CA GLU A 59 -3.31 -27.02 -17.01
C GLU A 59 -2.16 -26.83 -16.00
N ARG A 60 -1.05 -26.18 -16.40
CA ARG A 60 0.03 -25.81 -15.48
C ARG A 60 -0.49 -24.96 -14.31
N GLN A 61 -1.35 -23.98 -14.59
CA GLN A 61 -1.93 -23.14 -13.55
C GLN A 61 -2.84 -23.95 -12.62
N ARG A 62 -3.65 -24.88 -13.15
CA ARG A 62 -4.47 -25.80 -12.35
C ARG A 62 -3.61 -26.66 -11.42
N LYS A 63 -2.54 -27.29 -11.94
CA LYS A 63 -1.60 -28.10 -11.14
C LYS A 63 -0.90 -27.27 -10.06
N CYS A 64 -0.47 -26.06 -10.38
CA CYS A 64 0.12 -25.13 -9.42
C CYS A 64 -0.86 -24.73 -8.32
N ARG A 65 -2.13 -24.47 -8.65
CA ARG A 65 -3.17 -24.18 -7.65
C ARG A 65 -3.46 -25.39 -6.75
N ALA A 66 -3.55 -26.59 -7.32
CA ALA A 66 -3.80 -27.82 -6.56
C ALA A 66 -2.66 -28.10 -5.56
N SER A 67 -1.40 -28.02 -6.01
CA SER A 67 -0.23 -28.22 -5.14
C SER A 67 -0.07 -27.13 -4.07
N LYS A 68 -0.50 -25.90 -4.31
CA LYS A 68 -0.55 -24.86 -3.26
C LYS A 68 -1.61 -25.16 -2.22
N LYS A 69 -2.80 -25.61 -2.63
CA LYS A 69 -3.87 -26.00 -1.69
C LYS A 69 -3.43 -27.13 -0.73
N THR A 70 -2.74 -28.15 -1.23
CA THR A 70 -2.26 -29.25 -0.38
C THR A 70 -1.17 -28.81 0.59
N LYS A 71 -0.25 -27.94 0.15
CA LYS A 71 0.78 -27.36 1.01
C LYS A 71 0.18 -26.46 2.10
N ASP A 72 -0.78 -25.61 1.74
CA ASP A 72 -1.45 -24.74 2.71
C ASP A 72 -2.19 -25.57 3.78
N VAL A 73 -2.82 -26.69 3.41
CA VAL A 73 -3.48 -27.58 4.39
C VAL A 73 -2.45 -28.20 5.35
N MET A 74 -1.32 -28.71 4.86
CA MET A 74 -0.26 -29.30 5.72
C MET A 74 0.44 -28.28 6.62
N GLN A 75 0.60 -27.03 6.16
CA GLN A 75 1.30 -26.00 6.93
C GLN A 75 0.42 -25.43 8.07
N CYS A 76 -0.91 -25.51 7.94
CA CYS A 76 -1.84 -25.06 8.99
C CYS A 76 -1.99 -26.05 10.15
N SER A 77 -1.75 -27.34 9.94
CA SER A 77 -1.78 -28.35 11.01
C SER A 77 -0.54 -28.30 11.90
N SER A 78 0.53 -27.62 11.48
CA SER A 78 1.82 -27.58 12.20
C SER A 78 2.01 -26.36 13.11
N LEU A 79 1.13 -25.35 13.04
CA LEU A 79 1.24 -24.10 13.81
C LEU A 79 0.22 -23.99 14.95
N ASN A 80 -0.58 -25.02 15.19
CA ASN A 80 -1.50 -25.08 16.33
C ASN A 80 -0.78 -25.63 17.56
N SER A 81 0.22 -24.90 18.07
CA SER A 81 0.72 -25.10 19.43
C SER A 81 0.55 -23.81 20.21
N THR A 82 -0.29 -23.90 21.24
CA THR A 82 -0.34 -23.05 22.44
C THR A 82 -0.59 -21.56 22.23
N VAL A 83 -1.86 -21.15 22.27
CA VAL A 83 -2.48 -20.30 23.33
C VAL A 83 -3.96 -20.14 22.95
N ALA A 84 -4.87 -20.48 23.87
CA ALA A 84 -6.31 -20.30 23.75
C ALA A 84 -6.68 -18.80 23.88
N GLN A 85 -6.31 -18.00 22.89
CA GLN A 85 -7.01 -16.75 22.60
C GLN A 85 -7.98 -17.07 21.47
N GLU A 86 -9.27 -16.78 21.69
CA GLU A 86 -10.38 -16.81 20.71
C GLU A 86 -9.85 -16.81 19.26
N ALA A 87 -9.78 -17.99 18.65
CA ALA A 87 -9.18 -18.14 17.34
C ALA A 87 -9.93 -17.23 16.37
N SER A 88 -9.22 -16.25 15.78
CA SER A 88 -9.83 -15.33 14.82
C SER A 88 -10.60 -16.14 13.76
N PRO A 89 -11.87 -15.79 13.47
CA PRO A 89 -12.65 -16.48 12.44
C PRO A 89 -11.97 -16.49 11.06
N TYR A 90 -10.98 -15.62 10.85
CA TYR A 90 -10.18 -15.56 9.63
C TYR A 90 -8.83 -16.23 9.80
N ARG A 91 -8.53 -17.16 8.90
CA ARG A 91 -7.30 -17.96 8.88
C ARG A 91 -6.01 -17.14 8.76
N VAL A 92 -6.03 -16.02 8.04
CA VAL A 92 -4.84 -15.16 7.80
C VAL A 92 -5.27 -13.69 7.73
N PRO A 93 -4.48 -12.73 8.24
CA PRO A 93 -4.81 -11.31 8.18
C PRO A 93 -5.22 -10.78 6.79
N GLN A 94 -4.65 -11.30 5.69
CA GLN A 94 -5.03 -10.86 4.35
C GLN A 94 -6.46 -11.28 3.98
N THR A 95 -7.00 -12.36 4.55
CA THR A 95 -8.38 -12.80 4.31
C THR A 95 -9.38 -11.90 5.04
N LEU A 96 -9.08 -11.51 6.27
CA LEU A 96 -9.83 -10.49 7.01
C LEU A 96 -9.82 -9.16 6.24
N GLY A 97 -8.64 -8.69 5.83
CA GLY A 97 -8.52 -7.43 5.08
C GLY A 97 -9.32 -7.43 3.77
N LYS A 98 -9.37 -8.57 3.06
CA LYS A 98 -10.22 -8.72 1.86
C LYS A 98 -11.71 -8.66 2.19
N ALA A 99 -12.12 -9.32 3.28
CA ALA A 99 -13.52 -9.28 3.73
C ALA A 99 -13.91 -7.87 4.14
N VAL A 100 -13.10 -7.20 4.96
CA VAL A 100 -13.29 -5.79 5.37
C VAL A 100 -13.38 -4.89 4.15
N LYS A 101 -12.46 -5.00 3.19
CA LYS A 101 -12.49 -4.20 1.95
C LYS A 101 -13.76 -4.43 1.13
N LYS A 102 -14.22 -5.67 1.01
CA LYS A 102 -15.46 -6.00 0.31
C LYS A 102 -16.68 -5.39 1.02
N SER A 103 -16.73 -5.49 2.34
CA SER A 103 -17.79 -4.89 3.14
C SER A 103 -17.77 -3.36 3.06
N TRP A 104 -16.60 -2.74 3.12
CA TRP A 104 -16.42 -1.29 3.00
C TRP A 104 -16.92 -0.77 1.66
N ASN A 105 -16.58 -1.44 0.56
CA ASN A 105 -17.02 -1.07 -0.78
C ASN A 105 -18.54 -1.24 -0.99
N ALA A 106 -19.21 -2.03 -0.16
CA ALA A 106 -20.66 -2.18 -0.19
C ALA A 106 -21.39 -1.08 0.61
N LEU A 107 -20.67 -0.27 1.38
CA LEU A 107 -21.25 0.86 2.12
C LEU A 107 -21.56 2.03 1.16
N PRO A 108 -22.49 2.93 1.54
CA PRO A 108 -22.74 4.16 0.79
C PRO A 108 -21.46 5.01 0.66
N CYS A 109 -21.30 5.77 -0.42
CA CYS A 109 -20.11 6.63 -0.59
C CYS A 109 -20.01 7.77 0.45
N SER A 110 -21.15 8.24 0.98
CA SER A 110 -21.18 9.36 1.91
C SER A 110 -20.69 8.95 3.32
N PRO A 111 -19.64 9.60 3.88
CA PRO A 111 -19.07 9.24 5.19
C PRO A 111 -20.08 9.27 6.34
N ARG A 112 -21.01 10.25 6.32
CA ARG A 112 -22.08 10.35 7.32
C ARG A 112 -22.99 9.12 7.29
N LYS A 113 -23.37 8.67 6.09
CA LYS A 113 -24.20 7.46 5.91
C LYS A 113 -23.42 6.19 6.29
N GLN A 114 -22.12 6.12 6.01
CA GLN A 114 -21.27 5.00 6.45
C GLN A 114 -21.26 4.87 7.98
N LYS A 115 -21.03 5.97 8.72
CA LYS A 115 -21.05 5.96 10.19
C LYS A 115 -22.37 5.42 10.74
N VAL A 116 -23.51 5.85 10.18
CA VAL A 116 -24.85 5.38 10.59
C VAL A 116 -25.06 3.88 10.28
N VAL A 117 -24.64 3.41 9.11
CA VAL A 117 -24.78 2.00 8.75
C VAL A 117 -23.90 1.12 9.64
N VAL A 118 -22.63 1.50 9.86
CA VAL A 118 -21.70 0.76 10.71
C VAL A 118 -22.17 0.75 12.16
N SER A 119 -22.69 1.87 12.68
CA SER A 119 -23.20 1.93 14.04
C SER A 119 -24.42 1.04 14.27
N ASN A 120 -25.34 1.00 13.30
CA ASN A 120 -26.48 0.10 13.35
C ASN A 120 -26.07 -1.37 13.20
N LEU A 121 -25.08 -1.68 12.36
CA LEU A 121 -24.53 -3.04 12.25
C LEU A 121 -23.89 -3.49 13.57
N ALA A 122 -23.09 -2.63 14.22
CA ALA A 122 -22.49 -2.94 15.51
C ALA A 122 -23.56 -3.23 16.58
N LYS A 123 -24.61 -2.40 16.65
CA LYS A 123 -25.77 -2.64 17.55
C LYS A 123 -26.42 -3.99 17.30
N LYS A 124 -26.61 -4.39 16.03
CA LYS A 124 -27.20 -5.69 15.66
C LYS A 124 -26.34 -6.89 16.09
N VAL A 125 -25.02 -6.72 16.11
CA VAL A 125 -24.07 -7.76 16.56
C VAL A 125 -23.89 -7.73 18.09
N GLY A 126 -24.59 -6.85 18.81
CA GLY A 126 -24.47 -6.70 20.26
C GLY A 126 -23.22 -5.94 20.71
N LEU A 127 -22.52 -5.28 19.78
CA LEU A 127 -21.35 -4.46 20.09
C LEU A 127 -21.79 -3.07 20.52
N LYS A 128 -21.46 -2.70 21.77
CA LYS A 128 -21.56 -1.33 22.25
C LYS A 128 -20.39 -0.53 21.69
N LEU A 129 -20.63 0.20 20.60
CA LEU A 129 -19.70 1.25 20.18
C LEU A 129 -19.69 2.31 21.29
N GLN A 130 -18.56 2.47 21.95
CA GLN A 130 -18.33 3.68 22.71
C GLN A 130 -18.49 4.83 21.72
N GLN A 131 -19.44 5.74 21.99
CA GLN A 131 -19.50 6.98 21.22
C GLN A 131 -18.10 7.58 21.26
N GLU A 132 -17.60 8.02 20.10
CA GLU A 132 -16.46 8.92 20.05
C GLU A 132 -16.75 9.96 21.13
N LYS A 133 -15.93 10.00 22.19
CA LYS A 133 -15.95 11.16 23.07
C LYS A 133 -15.90 12.34 22.11
N GLU A 134 -16.91 13.21 22.16
CA GLU A 134 -16.80 14.53 21.55
C GLU A 134 -15.38 15.01 21.85
N PRO A 135 -14.65 15.60 20.89
CA PRO A 135 -13.37 16.19 21.22
C PRO A 135 -13.69 17.09 22.41
N SER A 136 -13.23 16.67 23.59
CA SER A 136 -13.30 17.50 24.77
C SER A 136 -12.67 18.78 24.28
N SER A 137 -13.46 19.84 24.19
CA SER A 137 -12.95 21.19 24.14
C SER A 137 -11.94 21.24 25.28
N SER A 138 -10.68 21.01 24.95
CA SER A 138 -9.57 21.03 25.87
C SER A 138 -9.41 22.49 26.23
N GLY A 139 -10.25 22.93 27.15
CA GLY A 139 -10.42 24.31 27.55
C GLY A 139 -11.19 24.43 28.86
N GLN A 140 -11.34 23.33 29.63
CA GLN A 140 -11.96 23.39 30.95
C GLN A 140 -11.05 23.02 32.13
N ASP A 141 -9.82 22.56 31.89
CA ASP A 141 -8.92 22.16 33.00
C ASP A 141 -7.54 22.83 32.95
N ILE A 142 -7.43 24.03 32.34
CA ILE A 142 -6.23 24.87 32.52
C ILE A 142 -6.70 26.22 33.05
N GLU A 143 -6.78 26.34 34.38
CA GLU A 143 -6.76 27.62 35.10
C GLU A 143 -5.39 28.30 34.90
N LYS A 144 -5.07 28.68 33.67
CA LYS A 144 -4.14 29.76 33.38
C LYS A 144 -4.95 30.79 32.66
N SER A 145 -5.00 32.00 33.20
CA SER A 145 -5.74 33.10 32.58
C SER A 145 -5.38 33.17 31.10
N ASP A 146 -6.38 33.30 30.22
CA ASP A 146 -6.21 33.29 28.76
C ASP A 146 -5.08 34.23 28.27
N ASN A 147 -4.79 35.27 29.04
CA ASN A 147 -3.69 36.23 28.80
C ASN A 147 -2.29 35.60 28.95
N GLU A 148 -2.05 34.77 29.96
CA GLU A 148 -0.75 34.12 30.17
C GLU A 148 -0.46 33.09 29.08
N LEU A 149 -1.50 32.39 28.61
CA LEU A 149 -1.36 31.45 27.51
C LEU A 149 -1.09 32.18 26.19
N ALA A 150 -1.77 33.32 25.95
CA ALA A 150 -1.51 34.15 24.80
C ALA A 150 -0.07 34.69 24.78
N GLU A 151 0.44 35.15 25.93
CA GLU A 151 1.83 35.62 26.06
C GLU A 151 2.84 34.48 25.81
N LEU A 152 2.60 33.28 26.35
CA LEU A 152 3.45 32.10 26.10
C LEU A 152 3.46 31.68 24.62
N VAL A 153 2.32 31.78 23.94
CA VAL A 153 2.22 31.47 22.50
C VAL A 153 2.96 32.52 21.66
N VAL A 154 2.83 33.80 22.00
CA VAL A 154 3.58 34.88 21.35
C VAL A 154 5.08 34.72 21.58
N GLU A 155 5.51 34.46 22.82
CA GLU A 155 6.92 34.23 23.16
C GLU A 155 7.50 33.01 22.43
N PHE A 156 6.72 31.93 22.31
CA PHE A 156 7.11 30.73 21.56
C PHE A 156 7.20 30.98 20.06
N LEU A 157 6.30 31.78 19.46
CA LEU A 157 6.34 32.10 18.04
C LEU A 157 7.42 33.13 17.68
N CYS A 158 7.82 33.99 18.61
CA CYS A 158 8.88 34.99 18.43
C CYS A 158 10.29 34.45 18.72
N ARG A 159 10.43 33.17 19.09
CA ARG A 159 11.71 32.53 19.40
C ARG A 159 12.56 32.34 18.14
N THR A 160 13.74 32.95 18.13
CA THR A 160 14.69 32.95 17.01
C THR A 160 15.50 31.65 16.90
N ASP A 161 15.47 30.80 17.93
CA ASP A 161 16.10 29.49 18.01
C ASP A 161 15.27 28.38 17.34
N ILE A 162 13.96 28.60 17.19
CA ILE A 162 13.12 27.79 16.31
C ILE A 162 13.42 28.25 14.89
N VAL A 163 14.42 27.60 14.28
CA VAL A 163 14.65 27.71 12.84
C VAL A 163 13.33 27.39 12.16
N TYR A 164 12.70 28.42 11.60
CA TYR A 164 11.58 28.30 10.69
C TYR A 164 12.03 27.34 9.60
N THR A 165 11.66 26.06 9.70
CA THR A 165 11.75 25.13 8.58
C THR A 165 10.76 25.69 7.58
N ALA A 166 11.28 26.55 6.71
CA ALA A 166 10.47 27.34 5.81
C ALA A 166 9.43 26.41 5.14
N PRO A 167 8.14 26.77 5.20
CA PRO A 167 7.21 26.33 4.16
C PRO A 167 7.90 26.58 2.82
N GLY A 168 7.77 25.66 1.87
CA GLY A 168 8.53 25.73 0.62
C GLY A 168 8.43 27.12 0.00
N MET A 169 9.49 27.59 -0.68
CA MET A 169 9.60 28.92 -1.31
C MET A 169 8.40 29.35 -2.21
N HIS A 170 7.42 28.46 -2.41
CA HIS A 170 6.26 28.59 -3.27
C HIS A 170 4.93 28.27 -2.56
N ASP A 171 4.87 28.26 -1.23
CA ASP A 171 3.61 28.14 -0.53
C ASP A 171 2.82 29.46 -0.67
N GLU A 172 1.84 29.45 -1.56
CA GLU A 172 0.87 30.53 -1.79
C GLU A 172 -0.40 30.24 -0.98
N ILE A 173 -0.85 31.23 -0.21
CA ILE A 173 -2.17 31.21 0.43
C ILE A 173 -3.07 32.14 -0.35
N THR A 174 -4.27 31.66 -0.68
CA THR A 174 -5.31 32.53 -1.23
C THR A 174 -6.08 33.21 -0.09
N ILE A 175 -6.09 34.53 -0.12
CA ILE A 175 -6.89 35.38 0.77
C ILE A 175 -7.97 36.09 -0.07
N TRP A 176 -9.12 36.32 0.54
CA TRP A 176 -10.19 37.14 -0.03
C TRP A 176 -10.23 38.46 0.73
N GLU A 177 -9.90 39.55 0.05
CA GLU A 177 -10.00 40.92 0.57
C GLU A 177 -10.91 41.72 -0.36
N ASP A 178 -11.90 42.42 0.20
CA ASP A 178 -12.84 43.28 -0.54
C ASP A 178 -13.53 42.59 -1.73
N GLY A 179 -13.76 41.28 -1.63
CA GLY A 179 -14.40 40.48 -2.69
C GLY A 179 -13.45 40.08 -3.83
N GLU A 180 -12.19 40.49 -3.78
CA GLU A 180 -11.15 40.08 -4.72
C GLU A 180 -10.26 38.97 -4.15
N LYS A 181 -9.96 38.00 -5.01
CA LYS A 181 -9.09 36.86 -4.68
C LYS A 181 -7.64 37.25 -4.90
N LYS A 182 -6.85 37.33 -3.84
CA LYS A 182 -5.40 37.57 -3.90
C LYS A 182 -4.63 36.33 -3.46
N ASN A 183 -3.56 36.00 -4.17
CA ASN A 183 -2.58 35.00 -3.71
C ASN A 183 -1.43 35.73 -3.04
N VAL A 184 -1.15 35.39 -1.79
CA VAL A 184 -0.09 36.01 -1.00
C VAL A 184 0.86 34.90 -0.54
N PHE A 185 2.16 35.15 -0.66
CA PHE A 185 3.17 34.25 -0.14
C PHE A 185 3.21 34.32 1.39
N VAL A 186 3.31 33.18 2.06
CA VAL A 186 3.25 33.08 3.54
C VAL A 186 4.26 34.01 4.24
N ASN A 187 5.40 34.31 3.61
CA ASN A 187 6.41 35.22 4.17
C ASN A 187 5.98 36.69 4.28
N PHE A 188 4.95 37.13 3.55
CA PHE A 188 4.56 38.55 3.55
C PHE A 188 3.60 38.92 4.70
N ILE A 189 2.89 37.93 5.26
CA ILE A 189 1.86 38.18 6.28
C ILE A 189 2.48 38.51 7.65
N LEU A 190 3.66 37.96 7.95
CA LEU A 190 4.34 38.18 9.24
C LEU A 190 5.03 39.55 9.36
N GLN A 191 5.08 40.36 8.28
CA GLN A 191 5.62 41.73 8.32
C GLN A 191 4.54 42.80 8.52
N CYS A 192 3.26 42.43 8.48
CA CYS A 192 2.13 43.37 8.56
C CYS A 192 1.25 43.19 9.80
N ILE A 193 1.66 42.37 10.77
CA ILE A 193 1.08 42.26 12.11
C ILE A 193 2.09 42.84 13.10
#